data_AF-A0A7V2EMF9-F1
#
_entry.id   AF-A0A7V2EMF9-F1
#
_cell.length_a   1.000
_cell.length_b   1.000
_cell.length_c   1.000
_cell.angle_alpha   90.00
_cell.angle_beta   90.00
_cell.angle_gamma   90.00
#
_symmetry.space_group_name_H-M   'P 1'
#
loop_
_entity.id
_entity.type
_entity.pdbx_description
1 polymer ?
#
loop_
_entity_poly.entity_id
_entity_poly.type
_entity_poly.pdbx_seq_one_letter_code
_entity_poly.pdbx_strand_id
1 'polypeptide(L)'
;MIVVTSDDIPGRKILKTIGLVRGNTIRCRHIGRDIMAQLRNLVGGEVSDYTKMIAEAREQCLDRLRLEAQSMGANAVVALRFSTSYIMAGSAELLAYGTAVVIDESPGGVVQG
;
A
#
# COMPACT_ATOMS: atom_id res chain seq x y z
N MET A 1 1.03 -12.79 2.66
CA MET A 1 1.66 -11.89 3.66
C MET A 1 0.58 -10.99 4.22
N ILE A 2 0.46 -10.91 5.55
CA ILE A 2 -0.49 -9.99 6.21
C ILE A 2 0.08 -8.57 6.14
N VAL A 3 -0.75 -7.60 5.79
CA VAL A 3 -0.40 -6.18 5.83
C VAL A 3 -1.52 -5.44 6.55
N VAL A 4 -1.19 -4.71 7.61
CA VAL A 4 -2.17 -3.98 8.42
C VAL A 4 -1.74 -2.54 8.66
N THR A 5 -2.72 -1.68 8.91
CA THR A 5 -2.49 -0.28 9.30
C THR A 5 -2.31 -0.12 10.80
N SER A 6 -2.71 -1.10 11.62
CA SER A 6 -2.42 -1.17 13.05
C SER A 6 -0.95 -1.46 13.32
N ASP A 7 -0.47 -1.12 14.52
CA ASP A 7 0.92 -1.36 14.91
C ASP A 7 1.19 -2.83 15.28
N ASP A 8 0.13 -3.59 15.59
CA ASP A 8 0.13 -5.00 15.91
C ASP A 8 -0.96 -5.78 15.15
N ILE A 9 -0.94 -7.12 15.28
CA ILE A 9 -1.92 -8.03 14.67
C ILE A 9 -2.56 -8.86 15.80
N PRO A 10 -3.83 -8.62 16.15
CA PRO A 10 -4.49 -9.39 17.21
C PRO A 10 -4.43 -10.90 16.99
N GLY A 11 -4.13 -11.66 18.06
CA GLY A 11 -3.98 -13.11 17.98
C GLY A 11 -2.71 -13.60 17.27
N ARG A 12 -1.74 -12.72 17.03
CA ARG A 12 -0.42 -13.02 16.47
C ARG A 12 0.66 -12.29 17.26
N LYS A 13 1.71 -12.99 17.66
CA LYS A 13 2.86 -12.39 18.35
C LYS A 13 3.91 -11.96 17.33
N ILE A 14 4.37 -10.70 17.40
CA ILE A 14 5.56 -10.26 16.66
C ILE A 14 6.79 -10.87 17.33
N LEU A 15 7.50 -11.72 16.60
CA LEU A 15 8.72 -12.41 17.02
C LEU A 15 9.98 -11.56 16.76
N LYS A 16 9.98 -10.80 15.66
CA LYS A 16 11.11 -9.96 15.25
C LYS A 16 10.63 -8.76 14.44
N THR A 17 11.17 -7.59 14.75
CA THR A 17 11.09 -6.41 13.88
C THR A 17 12.27 -6.40 12.93
N ILE A 18 12.00 -6.33 11.62
CA ILE A 18 13.03 -6.30 10.58
C ILE A 18 13.41 -4.86 10.25
N GLY A 19 12.43 -3.99 10.04
CA GLY A 19 12.66 -2.57 9.77
C GLY A 19 11.70 -1.99 8.73
N LEU A 20 12.06 -0.82 8.23
CA LEU A 20 11.27 -0.09 7.23
C LEU A 20 11.22 -0.86 5.90
N VAL A 21 10.03 -0.91 5.31
CA VAL A 21 9.78 -1.33 3.92
C VAL A 21 8.88 -0.33 3.21
N ARG A 22 8.97 -0.31 1.88
CA ARG A 22 8.30 0.64 1.02
C ARG A 22 7.99 0.09 -0.36
N GLY A 23 7.00 0.69 -1.00
CA GLY A 23 6.72 0.49 -2.40
C GLY A 23 6.15 1.78 -2.96
N ASN A 24 6.80 2.34 -3.98
CA ASN A 24 6.35 3.56 -4.61
C ASN A 24 6.00 3.34 -6.08
N THR A 25 5.18 4.23 -6.64
CA THR A 25 4.93 4.31 -8.07
C THR A 25 4.67 5.75 -8.48
N ILE A 26 5.03 6.10 -9.71
CA ILE A 26 4.82 7.44 -10.26
C ILE A 26 3.75 7.36 -11.35
N ARG A 27 2.82 8.32 -11.33
CA ARG A 27 1.77 8.48 -12.34
C ARG A 27 1.87 9.85 -12.99
N CYS A 28 1.85 9.88 -14.33
CA CYS A 28 1.96 11.09 -15.14
C CYS A 28 0.59 11.57 -15.64
N ARG A 29 0.41 12.89 -15.75
CA ARG A 29 -0.80 13.61 -16.21
C ARG A 29 -1.21 13.28 -17.63
N HIS A 30 -0.35 12.68 -18.44
CA HIS A 30 -0.70 12.31 -19.82
C HIS A 30 -1.84 11.29 -19.86
N ILE A 31 -2.01 10.45 -18.83
CA ILE A 31 -3.21 9.61 -18.68
C ILE A 31 -4.46 10.47 -18.35
N GLY A 32 -4.29 11.59 -17.64
CA GLY A 32 -5.39 12.45 -17.18
C GLY A 32 -5.95 13.44 -18.19
N ARG A 33 -5.21 13.81 -19.25
CA ARG A 33 -5.68 14.78 -20.26
C ARG A 33 -6.85 14.22 -21.08
N ASP A 34 -6.78 12.95 -21.47
CA ASP A 34 -7.85 12.27 -22.20
C ASP A 34 -9.08 12.04 -21.32
N ILE A 35 -8.87 11.76 -20.03
CA ILE A 35 -9.94 11.60 -19.05
C ILE A 35 -10.65 12.96 -18.79
N MET A 36 -9.90 14.05 -18.63
CA MET A 36 -10.46 15.40 -18.48
C MET A 36 -11.29 15.85 -19.69
N ALA A 37 -10.97 15.38 -20.90
CA ALA A 37 -11.79 15.62 -22.08
C ALA A 37 -13.15 14.90 -21.99
N GLN A 38 -13.19 13.70 -21.42
CA GLN A 38 -14.43 12.93 -21.20
C GLN A 38 -15.25 13.42 -19.99
N LEU A 39 -14.61 14.06 -19.00
CA LEU A 39 -15.25 14.57 -17.79
C LEU A 39 -16.00 15.89 -17.94
N ARG A 40 -15.89 16.61 -19.07
CA ARG A 40 -16.60 17.89 -19.26
C ARG A 40 -18.13 17.76 -19.10
N ASN A 41 -18.67 16.53 -19.14
CA ASN A 41 -20.08 16.23 -18.96
C ASN A 41 -20.46 15.72 -17.55
N LEU A 42 -19.50 15.49 -16.65
CA LEU A 42 -19.76 14.96 -15.29
C LEU A 42 -19.78 16.09 -14.26
N VAL A 43 -20.95 16.68 -14.06
CA VAL A 43 -21.20 17.64 -12.97
C VAL A 43 -21.35 16.88 -11.64
N GLY A 44 -20.36 17.01 -10.75
CA GLY A 44 -20.48 16.69 -9.32
C GLY A 44 -20.27 15.23 -8.89
N GLY A 45 -19.87 14.33 -9.79
CA GLY A 45 -19.67 12.90 -9.51
C GLY A 45 -18.21 12.47 -9.29
N GLU A 46 -18.02 11.20 -8.94
CA GLU A 46 -16.70 10.56 -8.91
C GLU A 46 -16.07 10.52 -10.30
N VAL A 47 -14.77 10.77 -10.35
CA VAL A 47 -13.99 10.65 -11.58
C VAL A 47 -13.54 9.19 -11.74
N SER A 48 -14.40 8.33 -12.29
CA SER A 48 -14.22 6.88 -12.36
C SER A 48 -12.84 6.43 -12.86
N ASP A 49 -12.33 7.06 -13.93
CA ASP A 49 -11.02 6.70 -14.50
C ASP A 49 -9.86 7.11 -13.60
N TYR A 50 -9.97 8.24 -12.89
CA TYR A 50 -8.96 8.63 -11.89
C TYR A 50 -9.02 7.72 -10.66
N THR A 51 -10.22 7.35 -10.20
CA THR A 51 -10.36 6.38 -9.10
C THR A 51 -9.74 5.04 -9.47
N LYS A 52 -10.03 4.54 -10.68
CA LYS A 52 -9.42 3.31 -11.19
C LYS A 52 -7.90 3.43 -11.24
N MET A 53 -7.37 4.53 -11.78
CA MET A 53 -5.93 4.78 -11.84
C MET A 53 -5.27 4.77 -10.44
N ILE A 54 -5.91 5.39 -9.46
CA ILE A 54 -5.42 5.42 -8.07
C ILE A 54 -5.53 4.05 -7.41
N ALA A 55 -6.56 3.26 -7.71
CA ALA A 55 -6.67 1.88 -7.24
C ALA A 55 -5.53 1.00 -7.78
N GLU A 56 -5.26 1.06 -9.09
CA GLU A 56 -4.16 0.34 -9.71
C GLU A 56 -2.78 0.78 -9.17
N ALA A 57 -2.61 2.09 -8.91
CA ALA A 57 -1.40 2.60 -8.29
C ALA A 57 -1.21 2.05 -6.86
N ARG A 58 -2.28 1.97 -6.06
CA ARG A 58 -2.23 1.40 -4.70
C ARG A 58 -1.80 -0.05 -4.70
N GLU A 59 -2.40 -0.88 -5.57
CA GLU A 59 -2.01 -2.30 -5.66
C GLU A 59 -0.55 -2.45 -6.07
N GLN A 60 -0.07 -1.68 -7.04
CA GLN A 60 1.33 -1.72 -7.43
C GLN A 60 2.29 -1.33 -6.30
N CYS A 61 1.95 -0.32 -5.49
CA CYS A 61 2.74 0.05 -4.33
C CYS A 61 2.74 -1.06 -3.27
N LEU A 62 1.59 -1.68 -3.01
CA LEU A 62 1.48 -2.78 -2.06
C LEU A 62 2.28 -4.00 -2.51
N ASP A 63 2.27 -4.33 -3.81
CA ASP A 63 3.04 -5.46 -4.33
C ASP A 63 4.55 -5.23 -4.18
N ARG A 64 5.03 -4.02 -4.48
CA ARG A 64 6.45 -3.66 -4.28
C ARG A 64 6.84 -3.72 -2.81
N LEU A 65 5.99 -3.20 -1.92
CA LEU A 65 6.21 -3.26 -0.47
C LEU A 65 6.24 -4.71 0.06
N ARG A 66 5.35 -5.58 -0.44
CA ARG A 66 5.32 -7.01 -0.08
C ARG A 66 6.58 -7.72 -0.57
N LEU A 67 7.03 -7.43 -1.80
CA LEU A 67 8.26 -8.00 -2.35
C LEU A 67 9.49 -7.58 -1.55
N GLU A 68 9.61 -6.30 -1.18
CA GLU A 68 10.71 -5.83 -0.33
C GLU A 68 10.68 -6.53 1.04
N ALA A 69 9.51 -6.59 1.70
CA ALA A 69 9.35 -7.28 2.97
C ALA A 69 9.71 -8.77 2.89
N GLN A 70 9.27 -9.48 1.84
CA GLN A 70 9.64 -10.87 1.58
C GLN A 70 11.16 -11.03 1.42
N SER A 71 11.80 -10.14 0.65
CA SER A 71 13.24 -10.19 0.40
C SER A 71 14.08 -10.03 1.68
N MET A 72 13.52 -9.37 2.70
CA MET A 72 14.14 -9.19 4.01
C MET A 72 13.77 -10.30 5.01
N GLY A 73 12.99 -11.31 4.61
CA GLY A 73 12.57 -12.43 5.44
C GLY A 73 11.35 -12.14 6.33
N ALA A 74 10.56 -11.13 6.01
CA ALA A 74 9.33 -10.81 6.73
C ALA A 74 8.14 -11.64 6.23
N ASN A 75 7.22 -11.97 7.13
CA ASN A 75 5.93 -12.60 6.79
C ASN A 75 4.72 -11.69 7.07
N ALA A 76 4.94 -10.50 7.64
CA ALA A 76 3.94 -9.46 7.78
C ALA A 76 4.52 -8.04 7.71
N VAL A 77 3.64 -7.07 7.44
CA VAL A 77 3.93 -5.63 7.55
C VAL A 77 2.87 -4.97 8.43
N VAL A 78 3.30 -4.24 9.44
CA VAL A 78 2.44 -3.44 10.34
C VAL A 78 2.64 -1.96 10.10
N ALA A 79 1.75 -1.13 10.67
CA ALA A 79 1.78 0.31 10.58
C ALA A 79 1.83 0.83 9.13
N LEU A 80 1.15 0.14 8.18
CA LEU A 80 1.08 0.58 6.79
C LEU A 80 0.51 2.00 6.70
N ARG A 81 1.19 2.86 5.95
CA ARG A 81 0.74 4.19 5.58
C ARG A 81 0.91 4.41 4.08
N PHE A 82 0.05 5.24 3.52
CA PHE A 82 0.21 5.79 2.19
C PHE A 82 0.57 7.27 2.30
N SER A 83 1.49 7.71 1.45
CA SER A 83 1.83 9.12 1.24
C SER A 83 1.81 9.43 -0.24
N THR A 84 1.46 10.66 -0.58
CA THR A 84 1.53 11.15 -1.97
C THR A 84 2.39 12.40 -2.03
N SER A 85 3.20 12.52 -3.09
CA SER A 85 4.05 13.68 -3.30
C SER A 85 3.99 14.12 -4.76
N TYR A 86 3.99 15.43 -5.00
CA TYR A 86 4.12 15.98 -6.35
C TYR A 86 5.60 16.02 -6.72
N ILE A 87 6.01 15.25 -7.71
CA ILE A 87 7.41 15.13 -8.11
C ILE A 87 7.78 16.18 -9.17
N MET A 88 6.90 16.37 -10.15
CA MET A 88 7.08 17.34 -11.23
C MET A 88 5.73 17.84 -11.73
N ALA A 89 5.75 18.86 -12.59
CA ALA A 89 4.53 19.38 -13.22
C ALA A 89 3.73 18.25 -13.88
N GLY A 90 2.62 17.89 -13.25
CA GLY A 90 1.77 16.82 -13.73
C GLY A 90 2.24 15.41 -13.44
N SER A 91 3.09 15.16 -12.45
CA SER A 91 3.31 13.79 -11.97
C SER A 91 3.26 13.73 -10.45
N ALA A 92 2.63 12.67 -9.95
CA ALA A 92 2.55 12.38 -8.53
C ALA A 92 3.12 11.00 -8.24
N GLU A 93 3.87 10.90 -7.14
CA GLU A 93 4.24 9.65 -6.52
C GLU A 93 3.14 9.23 -5.54
N LEU A 94 2.82 7.94 -5.54
CA LEU A 94 2.16 7.27 -4.43
C LEU A 94 3.19 6.35 -3.77
N LEU A 95 3.37 6.50 -2.46
CA LEU A 95 4.28 5.73 -1.63
C LEU A 95 3.47 4.96 -0.60
N ALA A 96 3.64 3.63 -0.55
CA ALA A 96 3.26 2.80 0.58
C ALA A 96 4.52 2.57 1.44
N TYR A 97 4.41 2.66 2.76
CA TYR A 97 5.51 2.33 3.67
C TYR A 97 4.97 1.76 4.99
N GLY A 98 5.80 0.97 5.67
CA GLY A 98 5.45 0.36 6.96
C GLY A 98 6.63 -0.38 7.58
N THR A 99 6.36 -1.16 8.61
CA THR A 99 7.37 -1.94 9.34
C THR A 99 7.24 -3.41 9.02
N ALA A 100 8.25 -3.99 8.39
CA ALA A 100 8.36 -5.42 8.17
C ALA A 100 8.67 -6.15 9.48
N VAL A 101 7.92 -7.22 9.74
CA VAL A 101 8.02 -8.03 10.96
C VAL A 101 7.91 -9.52 10.63
N VAL A 102 8.44 -10.34 11.54
CA VAL A 102 8.15 -11.78 11.61
C VAL A 102 7.12 -12.00 12.70
N ILE A 103 5.97 -12.56 12.37
CA ILE A 103 4.93 -13.00 13.31
C ILE A 103 4.92 -14.51 13.46
N ASP A 104 4.47 -14.97 14.63
CA ASP A 104 4.13 -16.38 14.86
C ASP A 104 2.92 -16.77 14.02
N GLU A 105 3.07 -17.75 13.12
CA GLU A 105 2.01 -18.22 12.23
C GLU A 105 1.12 -19.31 12.86
N SER A 106 1.48 -19.78 14.05
CA SER A 106 0.67 -20.75 14.79
C SER A 106 -0.75 -20.19 14.97
N PRO A 107 -1.79 -20.99 14.68
CA PRO A 107 -3.17 -20.60 15.00
C PRO A 107 -3.21 -20.18 16.47
N GLY A 108 -3.66 -18.95 16.73
CA GLY A 108 -3.68 -18.37 18.08
C GLY A 108 -4.18 -19.39 19.09
N GLY A 109 -3.34 -19.66 20.10
CA GLY A 109 -3.41 -20.85 20.93
C GLY A 109 -4.81 -21.17 21.41
N VAL A 110 -5.23 -22.42 21.17
CA VAL A 110 -5.98 -23.13 22.20
C VAL A 110 -5.04 -23.15 23.40
N VAL A 111 -5.41 -22.42 24.46
CA VAL A 111 -4.79 -22.56 25.76
C VAL A 111 -5.04 -24.00 26.18
N GLN A 112 -4.06 -24.89 26.01
CA GLN A 112 -4.11 -26.20 26.64
C GLN A 112 -3.72 -26.01 28.10
N GLY A 113 -4.71 -26.17 28.99
CA GLY A 113 -4.55 -26.60 30.39
C GLY A 113 -3.83 -25.66 31.33
#